data_AF-A0A0M3JZQ8-F1
#
_entry.id   AF-A0A0M3JZQ8-F1
#
_cell.length_a   1.000
_cell.length_b   1.000
_cell.length_c   1.000
_cell.angle_alpha   90.00
_cell.angle_beta   90.00
_cell.angle_gamma   90.00
#
_symmetry.space_group_name_H-M   'P 1'
#
loop_
_entity.id
_entity.type
_entity.pdbx_description
1 polymer ?
#
loop_
_entity_poly.entity_id
_entity_poly.type
_entity_poly.pdbx_seq_one_letter_code
_entity_poly.pdbx_strand_id
1 'polypeptide(L)'
;MQPDKSLIALSQFELLGNKVPNLPRAIYISVPAVTLIYILVNIAYFAVLSPDDVIESSAVAVTFAETILGPFAIFMPLLVAISCVGGLNGILFAASRMFFVGARNGQLPVLIAMINVPYVTPMPSVVLLGLLSVLMLVSSDIYALINYLSFTEAAVVVCVVAGLIKLRITQPQLHRPIKLNLAIPIIFVVMCVFVLVLPFLTKPNELFIGLAIISTGVPFYVIFVAWRDKPRFITDPSS
;
A
#
# COMPACT_ATOMS: atom_id res chain seq x y z
N MET A 1 -29.92 -0.02 9.03
CA MET A 1 -29.29 -1.31 9.37
C MET A 1 -27.82 -1.24 8.93
N GLN A 2 -26.94 -0.72 9.79
CA GLN A 2 -25.50 -0.70 9.49
C GLN A 2 -24.99 -2.14 9.67
N PRO A 3 -24.40 -2.77 8.65
CA PRO A 3 -23.79 -4.08 8.85
C PRO A 3 -22.68 -3.91 9.88
N ASP A 4 -22.76 -4.71 10.94
CA ASP A 4 -21.85 -4.68 12.06
C ASP A 4 -20.40 -4.79 11.53
N LYS A 5 -19.57 -3.79 11.80
CA LYS A 5 -18.19 -3.72 11.29
C LYS A 5 -17.34 -4.87 11.81
N SER A 6 -17.76 -5.49 12.92
CA SER A 6 -17.17 -6.72 13.45
C SER A 6 -17.34 -7.91 12.48
N LEU A 7 -18.45 -7.99 11.75
CA LEU A 7 -18.84 -9.13 10.93
C LEU A 7 -17.98 -9.26 9.65
N ILE A 8 -17.47 -8.15 9.11
CA ILE A 8 -16.62 -8.15 7.90
C ILE A 8 -15.18 -8.51 8.24
N ALA A 9 -14.69 -8.03 9.39
CA ALA A 9 -13.40 -8.48 9.90
C ALA A 9 -13.47 -9.99 10.19
N LEU A 10 -14.53 -10.43 10.87
CA LEU A 10 -14.77 -11.84 11.15
C LEU A 10 -14.91 -12.69 9.87
N SER A 11 -15.58 -12.21 8.81
CA SER A 11 -15.69 -12.98 7.56
C SER A 11 -14.36 -13.17 6.82
N GLN A 12 -13.46 -12.19 6.88
CA GLN A 12 -12.09 -12.32 6.33
C GLN A 12 -11.26 -13.34 7.13
N PHE A 13 -11.42 -13.37 8.46
CA PHE A 13 -10.77 -14.35 9.32
C PHE A 13 -11.42 -15.74 9.26
N GLU A 14 -12.73 -15.85 9.00
CA GLU A 14 -13.45 -17.12 8.79
C GLU A 14 -13.02 -17.83 7.51
N LEU A 15 -12.71 -17.08 6.43
CA LEU A 15 -12.17 -17.64 5.18
C LEU A 15 -10.82 -18.34 5.37
N LEU A 16 -10.04 -17.93 6.39
CA LEU A 16 -8.80 -18.61 6.79
C LEU A 16 -9.05 -19.86 7.65
N GLY A 17 -10.32 -20.23 7.86
CA GLY A 17 -10.75 -21.48 8.49
C GLY A 17 -10.32 -21.58 9.94
N ASN A 18 -10.93 -20.81 10.85
CA ASN A 18 -10.78 -20.95 12.31
C ASN A 18 -9.32 -20.95 12.84
N LYS A 19 -8.35 -20.50 12.04
CA LYS A 19 -6.90 -20.58 12.29
C LYS A 19 -6.31 -19.24 12.74
N VAL A 20 -7.05 -18.46 13.52
CA VAL A 20 -6.55 -17.22 14.14
C VAL A 20 -5.19 -17.38 14.84
N PRO A 21 -4.87 -18.49 15.54
CA PRO A 21 -3.54 -18.67 16.15
C PRO A 21 -2.42 -19.01 15.14
N ASN A 22 -2.74 -19.43 13.91
CA ASN A 22 -1.73 -19.76 12.89
C ASN A 22 -1.30 -18.55 12.08
N LEU A 23 -2.08 -17.46 12.10
CA LEU A 23 -1.73 -16.22 11.42
C LEU A 23 -0.38 -15.63 11.89
N PRO A 24 -0.12 -15.43 13.20
CA PRO A 24 1.20 -14.96 13.64
C PRO A 24 2.32 -15.93 13.30
N ARG A 25 2.06 -17.26 13.36
CA ARG A 25 3.05 -18.28 12.97
C ARG A 25 3.42 -18.19 11.49
N ALA A 26 2.44 -17.95 10.62
CA ALA A 26 2.68 -17.75 9.20
C ALA A 26 3.55 -16.50 8.95
N ILE A 27 3.31 -15.41 9.68
CA ILE A 27 4.14 -14.19 9.58
C ILE A 27 5.58 -14.48 10.03
N TYR A 28 5.78 -15.17 11.17
CA TYR A 28 7.12 -15.50 11.68
C TYR A 28 7.93 -16.39 10.74
N ILE A 29 7.29 -17.21 9.90
CA ILE A 29 7.97 -18.06 8.92
C ILE A 29 8.20 -17.32 7.61
N SER A 30 7.18 -16.62 7.11
CA SER A 30 7.24 -15.95 5.80
C SER A 30 8.18 -14.77 5.76
N VAL A 31 8.19 -13.90 6.78
CA VAL A 31 9.02 -12.69 6.77
C VAL A 31 10.52 -13.03 6.72
N PRO A 32 11.07 -13.89 7.59
CA PRO A 32 12.49 -14.27 7.49
C PRO A 32 12.83 -15.04 6.21
N ALA A 33 11.91 -15.88 5.71
CA ALA A 33 12.12 -16.62 4.47
C ALA A 33 12.28 -15.66 3.27
N VAL A 34 11.41 -14.65 3.17
CA VAL A 34 11.52 -13.62 2.14
C VAL A 34 12.82 -12.82 2.31
N THR A 35 13.14 -12.38 3.53
CA THR A 35 14.40 -11.67 3.80
C THR A 35 15.64 -12.48 3.38
N LEU A 36 15.66 -13.78 3.66
CA LEU A 36 16.77 -14.67 3.26
C LEU A 36 16.91 -14.73 1.74
N ILE A 37 15.79 -14.86 1.01
CA ILE A 37 15.79 -14.87 -0.47
C ILE A 37 16.34 -13.55 -1.01
N TYR A 38 15.92 -12.40 -0.45
CA TYR A 38 16.43 -11.10 -0.85
C TYR A 38 17.95 -10.97 -0.62
N ILE A 39 18.46 -11.45 0.50
CA ILE A 39 19.91 -11.45 0.78
C ILE A 39 20.65 -12.34 -0.22
N LEU A 40 20.14 -13.56 -0.47
CA LEU A 40 20.75 -14.49 -1.42
C LEU A 40 20.80 -13.92 -2.85
N VAL A 41 19.75 -13.24 -3.31
CA VAL A 41 19.72 -12.59 -4.62
C VAL A 41 20.75 -11.47 -4.72
N ASN A 42 20.87 -10.63 -3.68
CA ASN A 42 21.89 -9.57 -3.66
C ASN A 42 23.31 -10.14 -3.66
N ILE A 43 23.56 -11.21 -2.91
CA ILE A 43 24.87 -11.92 -2.94
C ILE A 43 25.14 -12.44 -4.35
N ALA A 44 24.15 -13.03 -5.02
CA ALA A 44 24.30 -13.51 -6.39
C ALA A 44 24.63 -12.38 -7.37
N TYR A 45 23.99 -11.21 -7.25
CA TYR A 45 24.31 -10.05 -8.09
C TYR A 45 25.75 -9.56 -7.91
N PHE A 46 26.21 -9.37 -6.66
CA PHE A 46 27.56 -8.89 -6.40
C PHE A 46 28.65 -9.94 -6.63
N ALA A 47 28.31 -11.23 -6.75
CA ALA A 47 29.25 -12.27 -7.14
C ALA A 47 29.61 -12.22 -8.63
N VAL A 48 28.79 -11.56 -9.46
CA VAL A 48 28.91 -11.58 -10.92
C VAL A 48 29.12 -10.19 -11.51
N LEU A 49 28.43 -9.17 -10.99
CA LEU A 49 28.54 -7.79 -11.47
C LEU A 49 29.47 -6.97 -10.57
N SER A 50 30.21 -6.05 -11.19
CA SER A 50 30.96 -5.04 -10.44
C SER A 50 29.99 -4.00 -9.85
N PRO A 51 30.36 -3.30 -8.76
CA PRO A 51 29.52 -2.25 -8.19
C PRO A 51 29.15 -1.15 -9.19
N ASP A 52 30.07 -0.80 -10.08
CA ASP A 52 29.84 0.22 -11.12
C ASP A 52 28.78 -0.24 -12.13
N ASP A 53 28.83 -1.51 -12.56
CA ASP A 53 27.84 -2.11 -13.48
C ASP A 53 26.42 -2.09 -12.87
N VAL A 54 26.32 -2.28 -11.56
CA VAL A 54 25.03 -2.27 -10.84
C VAL A 54 24.44 -0.85 -10.76
N ILE A 55 25.29 0.17 -10.63
CA ILE A 55 24.86 1.57 -10.50
C ILE A 55 24.43 2.14 -11.86
N GLU A 56 25.14 1.80 -12.94
CA GLU A 56 24.80 2.26 -14.29
C GLU A 56 23.59 1.52 -14.88
N SER A 57 23.34 0.29 -14.45
CA SER A 57 22.28 -0.55 -14.99
C SER A 57 20.88 -0.18 -14.46
N SER A 58 20.00 0.28 -15.34
CA SER A 58 18.59 0.51 -15.04
C SER A 58 17.80 -0.77 -14.70
N ALA A 59 18.26 -1.94 -15.15
CA ALA A 59 17.62 -3.24 -14.90
C ALA A 59 18.66 -4.31 -14.52
N VAL A 60 19.12 -4.28 -13.26
CA VAL A 60 20.19 -5.15 -12.72
C VAL A 60 19.95 -6.65 -13.01
N ALA A 61 18.70 -7.10 -12.94
CA ALA A 61 18.33 -8.49 -13.20
C ALA A 61 18.57 -8.93 -14.65
N VAL A 62 18.41 -8.02 -15.62
CA VAL A 62 18.61 -8.30 -17.05
C VAL A 62 20.10 -8.35 -17.36
N THR A 63 20.87 -7.38 -16.86
CA THR A 63 22.33 -7.33 -16.98
C THR A 63 23.00 -8.57 -16.37
N PHE A 64 22.47 -9.06 -15.25
CA PHE A 64 22.88 -10.34 -14.65
C PHE A 64 22.58 -11.55 -15.55
N ALA A 65 21.42 -11.56 -16.22
CA ALA A 65 21.10 -12.66 -17.13
C ALA A 65 21.96 -12.61 -18.41
N GLU A 66 22.24 -11.43 -18.95
CA GLU A 66 23.09 -11.29 -20.14
C GLU A 66 24.52 -11.80 -19.89
N THR A 67 25.06 -11.55 -18.70
CA THR A 67 26.42 -11.96 -18.32
C THR A 67 26.57 -13.47 -18.07
N ILE A 68 25.54 -14.15 -17.56
CA ILE A 68 25.61 -15.58 -17.19
C ILE A 68 24.91 -16.49 -18.19
N LEU A 69 23.69 -16.13 -18.59
CA LEU A 69 22.78 -17.00 -19.35
C LEU A 69 22.96 -16.87 -20.86
N GLY A 70 23.70 -15.86 -21.33
CA GLY A 70 24.04 -15.64 -22.74
C GLY A 70 22.79 -15.74 -23.65
N PRO A 71 22.65 -16.77 -24.50
CA PRO A 71 21.48 -16.92 -25.38
C PRO A 71 20.12 -17.01 -24.67
N PHE A 72 20.10 -17.46 -23.41
CA PHE A 72 18.87 -17.58 -22.62
C PHE A 72 18.47 -16.29 -21.90
N ALA A 73 19.28 -15.22 -21.98
CA ALA A 73 19.01 -13.94 -21.32
C ALA A 73 17.68 -13.31 -21.77
N ILE A 74 17.21 -13.63 -22.99
CA ILE A 74 15.96 -13.12 -23.55
C ILE A 74 14.71 -13.50 -22.73
N PHE A 75 14.78 -14.57 -21.95
CA PHE A 75 13.67 -15.00 -21.08
C PHE A 75 13.60 -14.19 -19.79
N MET A 76 14.70 -13.55 -19.36
CA MET A 76 14.73 -12.85 -18.08
C MET A 76 13.80 -11.63 -18.05
N PRO A 77 13.83 -10.71 -19.03
CA PRO A 77 12.86 -9.61 -19.09
C PRO A 77 11.40 -10.09 -19.15
N LEU A 78 11.13 -11.20 -19.84
CA LEU A 78 9.79 -11.78 -19.94
C LEU A 78 9.30 -12.26 -18.57
N LEU A 79 10.12 -12.99 -17.82
CA LEU A 79 9.79 -13.48 -16.48
C LEU A 79 9.57 -12.34 -15.49
N VAL A 80 10.43 -11.31 -15.54
CA VAL A 80 10.29 -10.10 -14.71
C VAL A 80 8.99 -9.37 -15.06
N ALA A 81 8.67 -9.20 -16.34
CA ALA A 81 7.44 -8.55 -16.78
C ALA A 81 6.19 -9.29 -16.30
N ILE A 82 6.16 -10.63 -16.41
CA ILE A 82 5.04 -11.46 -15.92
C ILE A 82 4.87 -11.28 -14.40
N SER A 83 5.97 -11.24 -13.64
CA SER A 83 5.95 -11.00 -12.20
C SER A 83 5.39 -9.61 -11.85
N CYS A 84 5.83 -8.56 -12.55
CA CYS A 84 5.33 -7.20 -12.37
C CYS A 84 3.82 -7.10 -12.67
N VAL A 85 3.35 -7.72 -13.75
CA VAL A 85 1.91 -7.78 -14.08
C VAL A 85 1.12 -8.51 -13.00
N GLY A 86 1.64 -9.61 -12.47
CA GLY A 86 1.03 -10.34 -11.35
C GLY A 86 0.90 -9.47 -10.09
N GLY A 87 1.96 -8.75 -9.74
CA GLY A 87 1.97 -7.82 -8.61
C GLY A 87 0.97 -6.67 -8.76
N LEU A 88 0.95 -6.04 -9.94
CA LEU A 88 0.01 -4.95 -10.25
C LEU A 88 -1.46 -5.41 -10.16
N ASN A 89 -1.77 -6.59 -10.69
CA ASN A 89 -3.12 -7.15 -10.62
C ASN A 89 -3.56 -7.41 -9.16
N GLY A 90 -2.65 -7.92 -8.32
CA GLY A 90 -2.91 -8.11 -6.88
C GLY A 90 -3.23 -6.80 -6.16
N ILE A 91 -2.45 -5.75 -6.42
CA ILE A 91 -2.65 -4.41 -5.84
C ILE A 91 -3.99 -3.82 -6.30
N LEU A 92 -4.34 -3.97 -7.57
CA LEU A 92 -5.60 -3.46 -8.14
C LEU A 92 -6.83 -4.05 -7.44
N PHE A 93 -6.81 -5.35 -7.13
CA PHE A 93 -7.89 -5.99 -6.37
C PHE A 93 -7.97 -5.50 -4.92
N ALA A 94 -6.83 -5.31 -4.26
CA ALA A 94 -6.80 -4.82 -2.88
C ALA A 94 -7.29 -3.36 -2.78
N ALA A 95 -6.79 -2.50 -3.66
CA ALA A 95 -7.11 -1.08 -3.68
C ALA A 95 -8.58 -0.82 -4.02
N SER A 96 -9.13 -1.51 -5.03
CA SER A 96 -10.55 -1.36 -5.40
C SER A 96 -11.51 -1.69 -4.25
N ARG A 97 -11.21 -2.72 -3.46
CA ARG A 97 -11.98 -3.05 -2.24
C ARG A 97 -11.88 -1.98 -1.17
N MET A 98 -10.69 -1.39 -0.98
CA MET A 98 -10.48 -0.29 -0.03
C MET A 98 -11.31 0.94 -0.41
N PHE A 99 -11.30 1.34 -1.69
CA PHE A 99 -12.12 2.46 -2.18
C PHE A 99 -13.62 2.17 -2.07
N PHE A 100 -14.07 0.96 -2.39
CA PHE A 100 -15.47 0.57 -2.26
C PHE A 100 -15.97 0.67 -0.81
N VAL A 101 -15.20 0.16 0.16
CA VAL A 101 -15.56 0.24 1.59
C VAL A 101 -15.48 1.68 2.11
N GLY A 102 -14.51 2.47 1.65
CA GLY A 102 -14.40 3.90 1.98
C GLY A 102 -15.61 4.70 1.50
N ALA A 103 -16.05 4.47 0.27
CA ALA A 103 -17.24 5.11 -0.29
C ALA A 103 -18.54 4.66 0.42
N ARG A 104 -18.66 3.38 0.79
CA ARG A 104 -19.80 2.88 1.57
C ARG A 104 -19.88 3.49 2.98
N ASN A 105 -18.75 3.88 3.57
CA ASN A 105 -18.70 4.59 4.85
C ASN A 105 -18.93 6.10 4.70
N GLY A 106 -19.27 6.60 3.50
CA GLY A 106 -19.51 8.01 3.23
C GLY A 106 -18.26 8.88 3.20
N GLN A 107 -17.07 8.28 3.13
CA GLN A 107 -15.79 9.01 3.08
C GLN A 107 -15.38 9.42 1.66
N LEU A 108 -16.01 8.83 0.64
CA LEU A 108 -15.78 9.10 -0.78
C LEU A 108 -17.13 9.27 -1.50
N PRO A 109 -17.17 9.99 -2.64
CA PRO A 109 -18.38 10.11 -3.47
C PRO A 109 -19.01 8.75 -3.79
N VAL A 110 -20.35 8.67 -3.71
CA VAL A 110 -21.12 7.43 -3.95
C VAL A 110 -20.86 6.85 -5.35
N LEU A 111 -20.50 7.70 -6.31
CA LEU A 111 -20.16 7.31 -7.69
C LEU A 111 -18.97 6.33 -7.76
N ILE A 112 -18.04 6.40 -6.78
CA ILE A 112 -16.88 5.49 -6.68
C ILE A 112 -17.30 4.13 -6.09
N ALA A 113 -18.36 4.10 -5.28
CA ALA A 113 -18.95 2.88 -4.69
C ALA A 113 -19.85 2.10 -5.66
N MET A 114 -20.09 2.62 -6.87
CA MET A 114 -21.03 2.02 -7.80
C MET A 114 -20.45 0.73 -8.39
N ILE A 115 -21.19 -0.38 -8.21
CA ILE A 115 -20.83 -1.70 -8.73
C ILE A 115 -21.55 -1.90 -10.06
N ASN A 116 -20.84 -2.39 -11.07
CA ASN A 116 -21.46 -2.76 -12.33
C ASN A 116 -22.26 -4.06 -12.17
N VAL A 117 -23.55 -4.05 -12.50
CA VAL A 117 -24.50 -5.15 -12.27
C VAL A 117 -24.12 -6.46 -12.99
N PRO A 118 -23.70 -6.48 -14.28
CA PRO A 118 -23.41 -7.74 -14.97
C PRO A 118 -22.10 -8.41 -14.56
N TYR A 119 -21.09 -7.66 -14.10
CA TYR A 119 -19.75 -8.21 -13.82
C TYR A 119 -19.36 -8.15 -12.34
N VAL A 120 -20.20 -7.55 -11.49
CA VAL A 120 -19.95 -7.38 -10.04
C VAL A 120 -18.56 -6.76 -9.76
N THR A 121 -18.08 -5.93 -10.67
CA THR A 121 -16.81 -5.22 -10.56
C THR A 121 -17.04 -3.75 -10.20
N PRO A 122 -16.23 -3.17 -9.28
CA PRO A 122 -16.26 -1.74 -8.98
C PRO A 122 -15.55 -0.94 -10.09
N MET A 123 -16.16 -0.88 -11.27
CA MET A 123 -15.58 -0.24 -12.48
C MET A 123 -15.10 1.20 -12.23
N PRO A 124 -15.88 2.10 -11.59
CA PRO A 124 -15.45 3.49 -11.39
C PRO A 124 -14.23 3.62 -10.46
N SER A 125 -14.10 2.74 -9.45
CA SER A 125 -12.95 2.72 -8.55
C SER A 125 -11.67 2.33 -9.29
N VAL A 126 -11.76 1.32 -10.17
CA VAL A 126 -10.61 0.85 -10.96
C VAL A 126 -10.19 1.89 -11.99
N VAL A 127 -11.16 2.53 -12.67
CA VAL A 127 -10.89 3.60 -13.64
C VAL A 127 -10.23 4.80 -12.96
N LEU A 128 -10.72 5.22 -11.79
CA LEU A 128 -10.12 6.30 -11.02
C LEU A 128 -8.68 5.96 -10.60
N LEU A 129 -8.44 4.75 -10.10
CA LEU A 129 -7.09 4.30 -9.75
C LEU A 129 -6.16 4.27 -10.96
N GLY A 130 -6.65 3.80 -12.12
CA GLY A 130 -5.90 3.83 -13.37
C GLY A 130 -5.57 5.26 -13.83
N LEU A 131 -6.53 6.18 -13.73
CA LEU A 131 -6.34 7.58 -14.08
C LEU A 131 -5.32 8.26 -13.15
N LEU A 132 -5.39 8.00 -11.84
CA LEU A 132 -4.41 8.49 -10.87
C LEU A 132 -3.01 7.91 -11.13
N SER A 133 -2.91 6.62 -11.47
CA SER A 133 -1.64 5.99 -11.85
C SER A 133 -1.04 6.65 -13.10
N VAL A 134 -1.83 6.89 -14.15
CA VAL A 134 -1.37 7.57 -15.37
C VAL A 134 -0.92 9.00 -15.07
N LEU A 135 -1.62 9.72 -14.19
CA LEU A 135 -1.23 11.06 -13.76
C LEU A 135 0.12 11.05 -13.04
N MET A 136 0.35 10.07 -12.16
CA MET A 136 1.65 9.91 -11.47
C MET A 136 2.78 9.54 -12.43
N LEU A 137 2.49 8.80 -13.50
CA LEU A 137 3.46 8.47 -14.57
C LEU A 137 3.98 9.68 -15.35
N VAL A 138 3.31 10.85 -15.28
CA VAL A 138 3.80 12.08 -15.92
C VAL A 138 5.09 12.59 -15.26
N SER A 139 5.42 12.14 -14.05
CA SER A 139 6.68 12.46 -13.39
C SER A 139 7.84 11.66 -14.01
N SER A 140 8.91 12.36 -14.40
CA SER A 140 9.99 11.80 -15.22
C SER A 140 11.06 10.99 -14.45
N ASP A 141 11.03 10.94 -13.12
CA ASP A 141 12.02 10.21 -12.30
C ASP A 141 11.36 9.14 -11.42
N ILE A 142 11.73 7.88 -11.66
CA ILE A 142 11.26 6.72 -10.90
C ILE A 142 11.77 6.75 -9.46
N TYR A 143 13.01 7.19 -9.22
CA TYR A 143 13.58 7.24 -7.87
C TYR A 143 12.89 8.29 -7.01
N ALA A 144 12.55 9.44 -7.58
CA ALA A 144 11.74 10.45 -6.90
C ALA A 144 10.35 9.89 -6.54
N LEU A 145 9.70 9.17 -7.46
CA LEU A 145 8.39 8.56 -7.23
C LEU A 145 8.43 7.50 -6.12
N ILE A 146 9.48 6.68 -6.08
CA ILE A 146 9.72 5.69 -5.01
C ILE A 146 9.87 6.39 -3.66
N ASN A 147 10.61 7.49 -3.59
CA ASN A 147 10.79 8.23 -2.34
C ASN A 147 9.48 8.88 -1.87
N TYR A 148 8.68 9.45 -2.78
CA TYR A 148 7.36 10.03 -2.46
C TYR A 148 6.40 8.98 -1.88
N LEU A 149 6.33 7.81 -2.50
CA LEU A 149 5.49 6.70 -2.06
C LEU A 149 5.97 6.18 -0.70
N SER A 150 7.28 5.94 -0.57
CA SER A 150 7.88 5.42 0.66
C SER A 150 7.65 6.35 1.85
N PHE A 151 7.79 7.66 1.66
CA PHE A 151 7.50 8.65 2.69
C PHE A 151 6.02 8.65 3.09
N THR A 152 5.13 8.68 2.10
CA THR A 152 3.67 8.73 2.34
C THR A 152 3.20 7.45 3.05
N GLU A 153 3.67 6.29 2.62
CA GLU A 153 3.36 5.00 3.24
C GLU A 153 3.87 4.95 4.68
N ALA A 154 5.12 5.33 4.93
CA ALA A 154 5.68 5.36 6.28
C ALA A 154 4.91 6.29 7.21
N ALA A 155 4.48 7.47 6.74
CA ALA A 155 3.68 8.40 7.51
C ALA A 155 2.31 7.80 7.89
N VAL A 156 1.61 7.18 6.94
CA VAL A 156 0.34 6.50 7.18
C VAL A 156 0.53 5.34 8.17
N VAL A 157 1.57 4.54 8.02
CA VAL A 157 1.90 3.42 8.93
C VAL A 157 2.15 3.91 10.35
N VAL A 158 2.87 5.02 10.54
CA VAL A 158 3.07 5.63 11.86
C VAL A 158 1.73 6.04 12.48
N CYS A 159 0.85 6.69 11.71
CA CYS A 159 -0.49 7.06 12.18
C CYS A 159 -1.32 5.82 12.57
N VAL A 160 -1.26 4.75 11.78
CA VAL A 160 -1.97 3.48 12.07
C VAL A 160 -1.46 2.85 13.36
N VAL A 161 -0.15 2.74 13.56
CA VAL A 161 0.42 2.13 14.76
C VAL A 161 0.23 3.03 16.00
N ALA A 162 0.33 4.34 15.86
CA ALA A 162 -0.05 5.28 16.93
C ALA A 162 -1.54 5.13 17.30
N GLY A 163 -2.41 4.96 16.31
CA GLY A 163 -3.83 4.64 16.51
C GLY A 163 -4.03 3.31 17.26
N LEU A 164 -3.24 2.27 16.94
CA LEU A 164 -3.25 1.00 17.66
C LEU A 164 -2.85 1.17 19.14
N ILE A 165 -1.82 1.98 19.42
CA ILE A 165 -1.39 2.29 20.79
C ILE A 165 -2.48 3.06 21.52
N LYS A 166 -3.07 4.10 20.90
CA LYS A 166 -4.18 4.86 21.46
C LYS A 166 -5.38 3.96 21.78
N LEU A 167 -5.76 3.07 20.86
CA LEU A 167 -6.85 2.11 21.06
C LEU A 167 -6.55 1.13 22.21
N ARG A 168 -5.29 0.82 22.47
CA ARG A 168 -4.86 -0.01 23.60
C ARG A 168 -5.05 0.68 24.94
N ILE A 169 -4.89 2.00 24.99
CA ILE A 169 -5.08 2.81 26.19
C ILE A 169 -6.57 3.13 26.41
N THR A 170 -7.28 3.55 25.36
CA THR A 170 -8.67 4.02 25.48
C THR A 170 -9.69 2.90 25.62
N GLN A 171 -9.47 1.74 24.98
CA GLN A 171 -10.44 0.63 24.99
C GLN A 171 -9.78 -0.72 25.39
N PRO A 172 -9.41 -0.87 26.67
CA PRO A 172 -8.71 -2.06 27.16
C PRO A 172 -9.59 -3.32 27.20
N GLN A 173 -10.92 -3.19 27.29
CA GLN A 173 -11.85 -4.33 27.46
C GLN A 173 -12.28 -5.01 26.15
N LEU A 174 -11.83 -4.54 24.98
CA LEU A 174 -12.12 -5.20 23.71
C LEU A 174 -11.53 -6.63 23.68
N HIS A 175 -12.32 -7.61 23.24
CA HIS A 175 -11.85 -8.98 23.03
C HIS A 175 -10.79 -9.01 21.92
N ARG A 176 -9.54 -9.27 22.27
CA ARG A 176 -8.40 -9.32 21.34
C ARG A 176 -7.91 -10.75 21.20
N PRO A 177 -8.15 -11.42 20.05
CA PRO A 177 -7.76 -12.82 19.86
C PRO A 177 -6.24 -13.00 19.72
N ILE A 178 -5.49 -11.95 19.36
CA ILE A 178 -4.02 -11.95 19.30
C ILE A 178 -3.50 -10.86 20.24
N LYS A 179 -2.68 -11.25 21.22
CA LYS A 179 -2.04 -10.33 22.18
C LYS A 179 -0.53 -10.30 21.94
N LEU A 180 -0.04 -9.16 21.47
CA LEU A 180 1.39 -8.87 21.31
C LEU A 180 1.89 -8.01 22.48
N ASN A 181 3.16 -8.14 22.86
CA ASN A 181 3.74 -7.29 23.90
C ASN A 181 3.73 -5.81 23.46
N LEU A 182 3.44 -4.89 24.38
CA LEU A 182 3.36 -3.43 24.13
C LEU A 182 4.69 -2.83 23.67
N ALA A 183 5.81 -3.45 24.05
CA ALA A 183 7.14 -3.03 23.63
C ALA A 183 7.31 -3.07 22.10
N ILE A 184 6.71 -4.06 21.41
CA ILE A 184 6.92 -4.27 19.97
C ILE A 184 6.36 -3.08 19.15
N PRO A 185 5.09 -2.66 19.30
CA PRO A 185 4.60 -1.46 18.62
C PRO A 185 5.36 -0.18 18.97
N ILE A 186 5.82 -0.01 20.20
CA ILE A 186 6.55 1.19 20.63
C ILE A 186 7.89 1.28 19.91
N ILE A 187 8.68 0.20 19.92
CA ILE A 187 9.96 0.13 19.20
C ILE A 187 9.74 0.37 17.70
N PHE A 188 8.68 -0.24 17.14
CA PHE A 188 8.34 -0.06 15.73
C PHE A 188 8.04 1.41 15.39
N VAL A 189 7.25 2.12 16.20
CA VAL A 189 6.98 3.55 15.98
C VAL A 189 8.26 4.37 16.06
N VAL A 190 9.14 4.10 17.03
CA VAL A 190 10.42 4.81 17.15
C VAL A 190 11.27 4.61 15.89
N MET A 191 11.36 3.38 15.39
CA MET A 191 12.07 3.06 14.15
C MET A 191 11.46 3.75 12.93
N CYS A 192 10.14 3.73 12.78
CA CYS A 192 9.46 4.40 11.67
C CYS A 192 9.61 5.92 11.73
N VAL A 193 9.57 6.52 12.92
CA VAL A 193 9.83 7.96 13.10
C VAL A 193 11.28 8.29 12.70
N PHE A 194 12.25 7.46 13.08
CA PHE A 194 13.63 7.64 12.66
C PHE A 194 13.77 7.59 11.13
N VAL A 195 13.16 6.59 10.47
CA VAL A 195 13.15 6.48 9.01
C VAL A 195 12.45 7.67 8.34
N LEU A 196 11.40 8.23 8.95
CA LEU A 196 10.74 9.43 8.45
C LEU A 196 11.60 10.68 8.58
N VAL A 197 12.45 10.78 9.61
CA VAL A 197 13.31 11.94 9.85
C VAL A 197 14.52 11.97 8.91
N LEU A 198 15.07 10.82 8.50
CA LEU A 198 16.25 10.78 7.64
C LEU A 198 16.10 11.53 6.30
N PRO A 199 15.00 11.37 5.54
CA PRO A 199 14.75 12.14 4.32
C PRO A 199 14.66 13.66 4.53
N PHE A 200 14.33 14.15 5.73
CA PHE A 200 14.32 15.60 6.01
C PHE A 200 15.71 16.23 5.84
N LEU A 201 16.76 15.47 6.15
CA LEU A 201 18.14 15.96 6.11
C LEU A 201 18.74 15.84 4.71
N THR A 202 18.32 14.86 3.93
CA THR A 202 18.93 14.55 2.62
C THR A 202 18.19 15.19 1.46
N LYS A 203 16.84 15.22 1.47
CA LYS A 203 16.01 15.68 0.35
C LYS A 203 14.72 16.38 0.81
N PRO A 204 14.81 17.62 1.33
CA PRO A 204 13.66 18.34 1.89
C PRO A 204 12.55 18.63 0.88
N ASN A 205 12.86 18.76 -0.41
CA ASN A 205 11.85 19.02 -1.45
C ASN A 205 10.84 17.88 -1.57
N GLU A 206 11.30 16.63 -1.40
CA GLU A 206 10.42 15.46 -1.54
C GLU A 206 9.43 15.36 -0.39
N LEU A 207 9.84 15.84 0.79
CA LEU A 207 9.02 15.92 1.98
C LEU A 207 7.86 16.92 1.83
N PHE A 208 8.13 18.11 1.31
CA PHE A 208 7.09 19.14 1.13
C PHE A 208 5.98 18.63 0.21
N ILE A 209 6.33 17.87 -0.83
CA ILE A 209 5.36 17.25 -1.74
C ILE A 209 4.58 16.14 -1.02
N GLY A 210 5.24 15.25 -0.27
CA GLY A 210 4.56 14.21 0.52
C GLY A 210 3.58 14.79 1.56
N LEU A 211 4.00 15.84 2.29
CA LEU A 211 3.13 16.59 3.20
C LEU A 211 2.01 17.30 2.45
N ALA A 212 2.27 17.89 1.28
CA ALA A 212 1.25 18.51 0.46
C ALA A 212 0.19 17.49 0.03
N ILE A 213 0.59 16.29 -0.41
CA ILE A 213 -0.33 15.21 -0.78
C ILE A 213 -1.21 14.79 0.41
N ILE A 214 -0.61 14.55 1.58
CA ILE A 214 -1.36 14.20 2.80
C ILE A 214 -2.30 15.35 3.21
N SER A 215 -1.82 16.59 3.15
CA SER A 215 -2.59 17.77 3.50
C SER A 215 -3.76 18.02 2.54
N THR A 216 -3.65 17.61 1.27
CA THR A 216 -4.73 17.67 0.27
C THR A 216 -5.90 16.74 0.63
N GLY A 217 -5.66 15.71 1.43
CA GLY A 217 -6.72 14.89 2.02
C GLY A 217 -7.62 15.65 3.00
N VAL A 218 -7.12 16.69 3.67
CA VAL A 218 -7.88 17.49 4.64
C VAL A 218 -8.99 18.34 3.98
N PRO A 219 -8.72 19.17 2.95
CA PRO A 219 -9.78 19.90 2.26
C PRO A 219 -10.75 18.94 1.57
N PHE A 220 -10.29 17.81 1.04
CA PHE A 220 -11.17 16.79 0.49
C PHE A 220 -12.14 16.23 1.55
N TYR A 221 -11.64 15.92 2.75
CA TYR A 221 -12.48 15.47 3.87
C TYR A 221 -13.50 16.54 4.30
N VAL A 222 -13.09 17.81 4.37
CA VAL A 222 -14.00 18.91 4.75
C VAL A 222 -15.12 19.10 3.70
N ILE A 223 -14.77 19.07 2.41
CA ILE A 223 -15.73 19.30 1.31
C ILE A 223 -16.69 18.12 1.13
N PHE A 224 -16.22 16.88 1.21
CA PHE A 224 -17.04 15.70 0.90
C PHE A 224 -17.70 15.05 2.11
N VAL A 225 -17.10 15.15 3.31
CA VAL A 225 -17.56 14.42 4.50
C VAL A 225 -18.12 15.36 5.59
N ALA A 226 -17.45 16.49 5.86
CA ALA A 226 -17.93 17.44 6.87
C ALA A 226 -19.09 18.31 6.37
N TRP A 227 -19.16 18.60 5.06
CA TRP A 227 -20.24 19.38 4.47
C TRP A 227 -21.49 18.52 4.19
N ARG A 228 -22.34 18.39 5.22
CA ARG A 228 -23.61 17.64 5.11
C ARG A 228 -24.74 18.42 4.43
N ASP A 229 -24.68 19.75 4.43
CA ASP A 229 -25.68 20.62 3.81
C ASP A 229 -25.30 20.98 2.37
N LYS A 230 -25.43 20.02 1.45
CA LYS A 230 -25.28 20.31 0.01
C LYS A 230 -26.54 21.00 -0.53
N PRO A 231 -26.41 22.06 -1.34
CA PRO A 231 -27.54 22.68 -2.02
C PRO A 231 -28.21 21.69 -2.98
N ARG A 232 -29.56 21.74 -3.07
CA ARG A 232 -30.42 20.76 -3.77
C ARG A 232 -30.10 20.51 -5.25
N PHE A 233 -29.31 21.37 -5.88
CA PHE A 233 -28.90 21.27 -7.30
C PHE A 233 -27.92 20.11 -7.59
N ILE A 234 -27.23 19.58 -6.58
CA ILE A 234 -26.26 18.46 -6.74
C ILE A 234 -26.90 17.09 -6.41
N THR A 235 -28.07 17.08 -5.78
CA THR A 235 -28.74 15.85 -5.29
C THR A 235 -29.77 15.27 -6.25
N ASP A 236 -30.26 16.02 -7.24
CA ASP A 236 -31.19 15.55 -8.28
C ASP A 236 -30.57 15.68 -9.68
N PRO A 237 -30.13 14.59 -10.33
CA PRO A 237 -29.76 14.61 -11.74
C PRO A 237 -30.95 14.30 -12.66
N SER A 238 -32.21 14.37 -12.19
CA SER A 238 -33.40 14.19 -13.00
C SER A 238 -34.20 15.49 -13.16
N SER A 239 -33.72 16.34 -14.06
CA SER A 239 -34.56 17.24 -14.87
C SER A 239 -33.94 17.34 -16.26
#